data_AF-A0A653BFI0-F1
#
_entry.id   AF-A0A653BFI0-F1
#
_cell.length_a   1.000
_cell.length_b   1.000
_cell.length_c   1.000
_cell.angle_alpha   90.00
_cell.angle_beta   90.00
_cell.angle_gamma   90.00
#
_symmetry.space_group_name_H-M   'P 1'
#
loop_
_entity.id
_entity.type
_entity.pdbx_description
1 polymer ?
#
loop_
_entity_poly.entity_id
_entity_poly.type
_entity_poly.pdbx_seq_one_letter_code
_entity_poly.pdbx_strand_id
1 'polypeptide(L)'
;MSSGDEEPQPSTSRGIKRKKYLQCHKKEWELEFPGWLQASSKNLNYANCKSCNKEIKISSGKDALKKHSTSEGHLVACRSVKAQPSITSFVVKKNPKEC
;
A
#
# COMPACT_ATOMS: atom_id res chain seq x y z
N MET A 1 -30.19 43.85 43.25
CA MET A 1 -30.67 43.09 42.08
C MET A 1 -29.46 42.87 41.19
N SER A 2 -28.90 41.67 41.18
CA SER A 2 -27.75 41.33 40.33
C SER A 2 -28.30 40.76 39.03
N SER A 3 -28.31 41.57 37.98
CA SER A 3 -28.64 41.12 36.63
C SER A 3 -27.41 40.41 36.07
N GLY A 4 -27.54 39.10 35.88
CA GLY A 4 -26.62 38.35 35.04
C GLY A 4 -26.80 38.79 33.59
N ASP A 5 -25.69 38.99 32.90
CA ASP A 5 -25.67 39.05 31.45
C ASP A 5 -24.63 38.06 30.94
N GLU A 6 -25.11 37.29 29.99
CA GLU A 6 -24.71 35.97 29.55
C GLU A 6 -23.49 36.06 28.63
N GLU A 7 -22.46 35.26 28.93
CA GLU A 7 -21.28 35.10 28.09
C GLU A 7 -21.68 34.48 26.74
N PRO A 8 -21.41 35.13 25.59
CA PRO A 8 -21.68 34.53 24.30
C PRO A 8 -20.63 33.45 23.98
N GLN A 9 -21.00 32.19 24.20
CA GLN A 9 -20.26 31.02 23.71
C GLN A 9 -20.31 30.96 22.17
N PRO A 10 -19.17 31.01 21.45
CA PRO A 10 -19.17 30.83 20.00
C PRO A 10 -19.39 29.35 19.64
N SER A 11 -20.65 29.04 19.40
CA SER A 11 -21.10 27.80 18.78
C SER A 11 -20.67 27.74 17.31
N THR A 12 -20.21 26.56 16.87
CA THR A 12 -20.03 26.13 15.46
C THR A 12 -18.71 26.49 14.75
N SER A 13 -17.58 26.00 15.27
CA SER A 13 -16.39 25.82 14.42
C SER A 13 -16.58 24.59 13.52
N ARG A 14 -17.16 24.83 12.34
CA ARG A 14 -17.17 23.94 11.18
C ARG A 14 -15.83 23.19 11.10
N GLY A 15 -15.87 21.87 11.31
CA GLY A 15 -14.67 21.04 11.38
C GLY A 15 -13.75 21.32 10.19
N ILE A 16 -12.60 21.92 10.47
CA ILE A 16 -11.52 22.12 9.52
C ILE A 16 -11.19 20.73 8.97
N LYS A 17 -11.67 20.44 7.75
CA LYS A 17 -11.29 19.21 7.05
C LYS A 17 -9.79 19.30 6.81
N ARG A 18 -9.02 18.73 7.73
CA ARG A 18 -7.56 18.61 7.61
C ARG A 18 -7.31 18.05 6.21
N LYS A 19 -6.59 18.82 5.37
CA LYS A 19 -6.17 18.36 4.05
C LYS A 19 -5.50 17.01 4.28
N LYS A 20 -6.14 15.94 3.82
CA LYS A 20 -5.63 14.58 3.97
C LYS A 20 -4.37 14.53 3.13
N TYR A 21 -3.22 14.70 3.78
CA TYR A 21 -1.93 14.69 3.12
C TYR A 21 -1.75 13.28 2.57
N LEU A 22 -2.02 13.13 1.27
CA LEU A 22 -1.92 11.85 0.59
C LEU A 22 -0.45 11.47 0.63
N GLN A 23 -0.15 10.38 1.33
CA GLN A 23 1.21 9.87 1.43
C GLN A 23 1.55 9.16 0.11
N CYS A 24 2.56 9.68 -0.57
CA CYS A 24 3.14 9.03 -1.73
C CYS A 24 4.04 7.86 -1.30
N HIS A 25 4.22 6.89 -2.19
CA HIS A 25 5.16 5.80 -1.98
C HIS A 25 6.57 6.35 -1.72
N LYS A 26 7.17 6.02 -0.57
CA LYS A 26 8.53 6.41 -0.22
C LYS A 26 9.48 5.24 -0.38
N LYS A 27 10.69 5.50 -0.90
CA LYS A 27 11.79 4.51 -0.94
C LYS A 27 12.11 3.91 0.43
N GLU A 28 11.96 4.70 1.49
CA GLU A 28 12.13 4.25 2.87
C GLU A 28 11.21 3.07 3.23
N TRP A 29 10.03 2.96 2.60
CA TRP A 29 9.11 1.86 2.85
C TRP A 29 9.57 0.55 2.20
N GLU A 30 10.34 0.62 1.10
CA GLU A 30 10.95 -0.57 0.49
C GLU A 30 12.01 -1.19 1.40
N LEU A 31 12.67 -0.38 2.25
CA LEU A 31 13.58 -0.87 3.28
C LEU A 31 12.84 -1.56 4.43
N GLU A 32 11.68 -1.03 4.85
CA GLU A 32 10.86 -1.66 5.90
C GLU A 32 10.11 -2.91 5.41
N PHE A 33 9.76 -2.96 4.12
CA PHE A 33 9.00 -4.05 3.50
C PHE A 33 9.75 -4.66 2.31
N PRO A 34 10.89 -5.32 2.55
CA PRO A 34 11.75 -5.80 1.48
C PRO A 34 11.08 -6.91 0.66
N GLY A 35 11.23 -6.82 -0.66
CA GLY A 35 10.96 -7.91 -1.60
C GLY A 35 9.52 -8.00 -2.12
N TRP A 36 8.51 -7.52 -1.38
CA TRP A 36 7.11 -7.59 -1.84
C TRP A 36 6.49 -6.22 -2.14
N LEU A 37 6.95 -5.15 -1.51
CA LEU A 37 6.43 -3.81 -1.76
C LEU A 37 7.05 -3.21 -3.02
N GLN A 38 6.23 -2.63 -3.89
CA GLN A 38 6.65 -1.90 -5.08
C GLN A 38 5.80 -0.63 -5.25
N ALA A 39 6.35 0.41 -5.85
CA ALA A 39 5.57 1.57 -6.28
C ALA A 39 4.56 1.17 -7.38
N SER A 40 3.34 1.73 -7.34
CA SER A 40 2.42 1.59 -8.47
C SER A 40 2.80 2.58 -9.58
N SER A 41 2.93 2.09 -10.81
CA SER A 41 3.17 2.94 -11.99
C SER A 41 1.98 3.82 -12.36
N LYS A 42 0.77 3.46 -11.90
CA LYS A 42 -0.47 4.18 -12.24
C LYS A 42 -0.76 5.33 -11.29
N ASN A 43 -0.39 5.19 -10.01
CA ASN A 43 -0.71 6.17 -8.98
C ASN A 43 0.35 6.22 -7.89
N LEU A 44 0.87 7.42 -7.61
CA LEU A 44 1.82 7.67 -6.52
C LEU A 44 1.26 7.36 -5.12
N ASN A 45 -0.07 7.34 -4.99
CA ASN A 45 -0.81 7.07 -3.76
C ASN A 45 -1.19 5.59 -3.58
N TYR A 46 -0.69 4.73 -4.46
CA TYR A 46 -0.90 3.29 -4.40
C TYR A 46 0.45 2.59 -4.44
N ALA A 47 0.57 1.53 -3.68
CA ALA A 47 1.69 0.60 -3.74
C ALA A 47 1.20 -0.71 -4.33
N ASN A 48 2.00 -1.35 -5.18
CA ASN A 48 1.74 -2.69 -5.65
C ASN A 48 2.43 -3.70 -4.72
N CYS A 49 1.72 -4.73 -4.30
CA CYS A 49 2.32 -5.88 -3.63
C CYS A 49 2.62 -6.96 -4.66
N LYS A 50 3.91 -7.27 -4.89
CA LYS A 50 4.34 -8.37 -5.77
C LYS A 50 3.86 -9.73 -5.27
N SER A 51 3.87 -9.94 -3.95
CA SER A 51 3.44 -11.22 -3.39
C SER A 51 1.95 -11.48 -3.63
N CYS A 52 1.12 -10.46 -3.50
CA CYS A 52 -0.32 -10.56 -3.69
C CYS A 52 -0.80 -10.24 -5.10
N ASN A 53 0.04 -9.62 -5.93
CA ASN A 53 -0.35 -8.93 -7.17
C ASN A 53 -1.55 -7.98 -7.00
N LYS A 54 -1.59 -7.26 -5.87
CA LYS A 54 -2.69 -6.33 -5.52
C LYS A 54 -2.19 -4.91 -5.33
N GLU A 55 -3.04 -3.94 -5.68
CA GLU A 55 -2.80 -2.53 -5.42
C GLU A 55 -3.30 -2.15 -4.01
N ILE A 56 -2.39 -1.69 -3.16
CA ILE A 56 -2.63 -1.22 -1.80
C ILE A 56 -2.73 0.29 -1.83
N LYS A 57 -3.85 0.82 -1.36
CA LYS A 57 -4.06 2.26 -1.22
C LYS A 57 -3.26 2.78 -0.03
N ILE A 58 -2.13 3.45 -0.31
CA ILE A 58 -1.27 4.07 0.71
C ILE A 58 -1.67 5.53 1.01
N SER A 59 -2.85 5.97 0.53
CA SER A 59 -3.40 7.30 0.85
C SER A 59 -3.54 7.58 2.35
N SER A 60 -3.59 6.53 3.17
CA SER A 60 -3.61 6.60 4.64
C SER A 60 -2.22 6.45 5.29
N GLY A 61 -1.14 6.41 4.50
CA GLY A 61 0.24 6.21 4.95
C GLY A 61 0.64 4.75 5.11
N LYS A 62 1.71 4.54 5.90
CA LYS A 62 2.34 3.23 6.16
C LYS A 62 1.45 2.23 6.92
N ASP A 63 0.37 2.70 7.56
CA ASP A 63 -0.54 1.83 8.30
C ASP A 63 -1.21 0.78 7.39
N ALA A 64 -1.59 1.20 6.18
CA ALA A 64 -2.15 0.28 5.18
C ALA A 64 -1.16 -0.81 4.78
N LEU A 65 0.15 -0.50 4.74
CA LEU A 65 1.20 -1.46 4.45
C LEU A 65 1.43 -2.43 5.59
N LYS A 66 1.47 -1.93 6.84
CA LYS A 66 1.57 -2.79 8.04
C LYS A 66 0.38 -3.74 8.17
N LYS A 67 -0.84 -3.23 7.97
CA LYS A 67 -2.07 -4.04 7.98
C LYS A 67 -2.10 -5.05 6.84
N HIS A 68 -1.53 -4.70 5.69
CA HIS A 68 -1.40 -5.63 4.59
C HIS A 68 -0.37 -6.72 4.90
N SER A 69 0.79 -6.38 5.46
CA SER A 69 1.83 -7.37 5.78
C SER A 69 1.38 -8.40 6.82
N THR A 70 0.51 -8.00 7.75
CA THR A 70 -0.07 -8.90 8.74
C THR A 70 -1.36 -9.59 8.29
N SER A 71 -1.88 -9.24 7.11
CA SER A 71 -3.10 -9.85 6.58
C SER A 71 -2.85 -11.29 6.16
N GLU A 72 -3.77 -12.20 6.51
CA GLU A 72 -3.70 -13.60 6.11
C GLU A 72 -3.55 -13.78 4.59
N GLY A 73 -4.26 -12.97 3.80
CA GLY A 73 -4.14 -12.99 2.34
C GLY A 73 -2.71 -12.71 1.86
N HIS A 74 -1.97 -11.85 2.56
CA HIS A 74 -0.56 -11.60 2.28
C HIS A 74 0.34 -12.76 2.70
N LEU A 75 0.12 -13.32 3.89
CA LEU A 75 0.90 -14.46 4.40
C LEU A 75 0.76 -15.69 3.49
N VAL A 76 -0.46 -15.99 3.07
CA VAL A 76 -0.77 -17.09 2.14
C VAL A 76 -0.10 -16.82 0.79
N ALA A 77 -0.28 -15.62 0.23
CA ALA A 77 0.30 -15.28 -1.08
C ALA A 77 1.84 -15.28 -1.04
N CYS A 78 2.45 -14.79 0.04
CA CYS A 78 3.90 -14.84 0.23
C CYS A 78 4.40 -16.29 0.32
N ARG A 79 3.67 -17.17 1.02
CA ARG A 79 3.97 -18.60 1.06
C ARG A 79 3.80 -19.25 -0.32
N SER A 80 2.74 -18.92 -1.06
CA SER A 80 2.47 -19.43 -2.40
C SER A 80 3.54 -19.01 -3.41
N VAL A 81 3.98 -17.75 -3.38
CA VAL A 81 5.06 -17.24 -4.24
C VAL A 81 6.39 -17.93 -3.95
N LYS A 82 6.70 -18.20 -2.68
CA LYS A 82 7.87 -19.01 -2.30
C LYS A 82 7.75 -20.48 -2.74
N ALA A 83 6.53 -21.01 -2.82
CA ALA A 83 6.27 -22.39 -3.19
C ALA A 83 6.19 -22.61 -4.72
N GLN A 84 6.03 -21.55 -5.52
CA GLN A 84 6.04 -21.69 -6.97
C GLN A 84 7.46 -21.94 -7.48
N PRO A 85 7.74 -23.11 -8.11
CA PRO A 85 8.99 -23.28 -8.82
C PRO A 85 9.03 -22.29 -9.98
N SER A 86 10.12 -21.52 -10.08
CA SER A 86 10.34 -20.61 -11.20
C SER A 86 10.24 -21.38 -12.52
N ILE A 87 9.37 -20.95 -13.43
CA ILE A 87 9.15 -21.51 -14.78
C ILE A 87 10.33 -21.10 -15.68
N THR A 88 11.56 -21.34 -15.24
CA THR A 88 12.78 -21.14 -16.02
C THR A 88 13.21 -22.42 -16.75
N SER A 89 12.46 -23.52 -16.63
CA SER A 89 12.83 -24.83 -17.19
C SER A 89 12.32 -25.12 -18.61
N PHE A 90 11.66 -24.17 -19.29
CA PHE A 90 11.09 -24.40 -20.63
C PHE A 90 11.78 -23.58 -21.73
N VAL A 91 13.10 -23.43 -21.67
CA VAL A 91 13.87 -23.02 -22.87
C VAL A 91 13.98 -24.26 -23.77
N VAL A 92 12.98 -24.45 -24.62
CA VAL A 92 13.08 -25.36 -25.77
C VAL A 92 14.23 -24.85 -26.63
N LYS A 93 15.37 -25.55 -26.58
CA LYS A 93 16.45 -25.41 -27.57
C LYS A 93 15.85 -25.79 -28.93
N LYS A 94 15.42 -24.79 -29.70
CA LYS A 94 15.03 -24.99 -31.09
C LYS A 94 16.33 -25.17 -31.87
N ASN A 95 16.77 -26.42 -32.05
CA ASN A 95 17.83 -26.75 -33.00
C ASN A 95 17.30 -26.45 -34.41
N PRO A 96 17.90 -25.55 -35.20
CA PRO A 96 17.62 -25.50 -36.61
C PRO A 96 18.13 -26.80 -37.24
N LYS A 97 17.20 -27.55 -37.85
CA LYS A 97 17.56 -28.62 -38.80
C LYS A 97 18.26 -27.96 -39.98
N GLU A 98 19.52 -28.31 -40.20
CA GLU A 98 20.17 -28.18 -41.49
C GLU A 98 19.54 -29.20 -42.45
N CYS A 99 18.98 -28.71 -43.56
CA CYS A 99 18.74 -29.41 -44.82
C CYS A 99 18.69 -28.34 -45.92
#